data_AF-A0AAU9H7R8-F1
#
_entry.id   AF-A0AAU9H7R8-F1
#
_cell.length_a   1.000
_cell.length_b   1.000
_cell.length_c   1.000
_cell.angle_alpha   90.00
_cell.angle_beta   90.00
_cell.angle_gamma   90.00
#
_symmetry.space_group_name_H-M   'P 1'
#
loop_
_entity.id
_entity.type
_entity.pdbx_description
1 polymer ?
#
loop_
_entity_poly.entity_id
_entity_poly.type
_entity_poly.pdbx_seq_one_letter_code
_entity_poly.pdbx_strand_id
1 'polypeptide(L)'
;MSIEMTVSEIAEILGVSRQAVNNRVKQLPEEDTEKNAKGVTVVKRSGLIKLEEIYKKTIFEDEPIDEETKQRELLEILVDEKNSEIARLYAQLKAKDEQLSNMDNQLRVKDVQIAEKDKQIDQQQQLTLTAMKDKEELKLELDEAKVEIDEAKAQVEKIQIKQEETAKKSFFGRLFGK
;
A
#
# COMPACT_ATOMS: atom_id res chain seq x y z
N MET A 1 23.76 46.49 17.92
CA MET A 1 23.52 47.71 18.73
C MET A 1 22.10 48.18 18.50
N SER A 2 21.38 48.67 19.53
CA SER A 2 20.07 49.31 19.35
C SER A 2 20.29 50.75 18.87
N ILE A 3 20.07 50.99 17.57
CA ILE A 3 20.17 52.34 16.99
C ILE A 3 18.94 53.14 17.44
N GLU A 4 19.19 54.27 18.09
CA GLU A 4 18.19 55.26 18.47
C GLU A 4 18.70 56.66 18.18
N MET A 5 17.83 57.56 17.73
CA MET A 5 18.19 58.95 17.46
C MET A 5 17.13 59.91 17.95
N THR A 6 17.56 61.05 18.47
CA THR A 6 16.67 62.14 18.85
C THR A 6 16.13 62.85 17.61
N VAL A 7 14.99 63.53 17.78
CA VAL A 7 14.40 64.40 16.74
C VAL A 7 15.40 65.43 16.21
N SER A 8 16.34 65.89 17.04
CA SER A 8 17.35 66.88 16.64
C SER A 8 18.39 66.29 15.69
N GLU A 9 18.90 65.10 16.00
CA GLU A 9 19.90 64.41 15.16
C GLU A 9 19.29 64.01 13.82
N ILE A 10 18.04 63.50 13.84
CA ILE A 10 17.30 63.15 12.62
C ILE A 10 17.09 64.39 11.74
N ALA A 11 16.71 65.53 12.33
CA ALA A 11 16.49 66.77 11.59
C ALA A 11 17.76 67.29 10.91
N GLU A 12 18.90 67.14 11.58
CA GLU A 12 20.22 67.49 11.04
C GLU A 12 20.56 66.63 9.82
N ILE A 13 20.41 65.30 9.93
CA ILE A 13 20.71 64.36 8.82
C ILE A 13 19.77 64.57 7.63
N LEU A 14 18.48 64.74 7.91
CA LEU A 14 17.48 64.93 6.86
C LEU A 14 17.55 66.33 6.21
N GLY A 15 18.21 67.30 6.85
CA GLY A 15 18.29 68.68 6.40
C GLY A 15 16.93 69.39 6.44
N VAL A 16 16.08 69.05 7.41
CA VAL A 16 14.75 69.64 7.59
C VAL A 16 14.60 70.23 9.00
N SER A 17 13.56 71.02 9.25
CA SER A 17 13.37 71.60 10.58
C SER A 17 13.05 70.54 11.63
N ARG A 18 13.51 70.75 12.87
CA ARG A 18 13.15 69.88 14.03
C ARG A 18 11.65 69.75 14.21
N GLN A 19 10.90 70.81 13.91
CA GLN A 19 9.43 70.80 13.98
C GLN A 19 8.82 69.86 12.92
N ALA A 20 9.37 69.84 11.69
CA ALA A 20 8.92 68.94 10.65
C ALA A 20 9.12 67.46 11.05
N VAL A 21 10.29 67.12 11.59
CA VAL A 21 10.56 65.76 12.10
C VAL A 21 9.65 65.44 13.29
N ASN A 22 9.49 66.36 14.25
CA ASN A 22 8.64 66.15 15.42
C ASN A 22 7.18 65.86 15.03
N ASN A 23 6.67 66.54 14.01
CA ASN A 23 5.31 66.29 13.51
C ASN A 23 5.17 64.87 12.94
N ARG A 24 6.20 64.33 12.30
CA ARG A 24 6.23 62.94 11.82
C ARG A 24 6.40 61.94 12.95
N VAL A 25 7.28 62.23 13.91
CA VAL A 25 7.52 61.36 15.08
C VAL A 25 6.26 61.20 15.94
N LYS A 26 5.44 62.25 16.09
CA LYS A 26 4.13 62.15 16.78
C LYS A 26 3.11 61.24 16.08
N GLN A 27 3.32 60.93 14.80
CA GLN A 27 2.46 60.04 14.02
C GLN A 27 3.00 58.60 14.02
N LEU A 28 4.19 58.36 14.58
CA LEU A 28 4.73 57.02 14.70
C LEU A 28 4.01 56.24 15.82
N PRO A 29 3.85 54.92 15.66
CA PRO A 29 3.46 54.01 16.73
C PRO A 29 4.29 54.19 18.01
N GLU A 30 3.67 53.98 19.18
CA GLU A 30 4.37 54.09 20.47
C GLU A 30 5.56 53.14 20.58
N GLU A 31 5.48 51.96 19.96
CA GLU A 31 6.56 50.97 19.87
C GLU A 31 7.82 51.47 19.17
N ASP A 32 7.73 52.50 18.32
CA ASP A 32 8.83 53.06 17.54
C ASP A 32 9.57 54.21 18.25
N THR A 33 9.07 54.64 19.41
CA THR A 33 9.65 55.76 20.16
C THR A 33 9.85 55.39 21.62
N GLU A 34 10.82 56.01 22.28
CA GLU A 34 10.95 55.90 23.73
C GLU A 34 11.55 57.15 24.35
N LYS A 35 11.59 57.17 25.67
CA LYS A 35 12.26 58.20 26.46
C LYS A 35 13.59 57.67 26.93
N ASN A 36 14.67 58.36 26.55
CA ASN A 36 15.99 58.03 27.08
C ASN A 36 16.14 58.44 28.55
N ALA A 37 17.27 58.13 29.17
CA ALA A 37 17.57 58.43 30.58
C ALA A 37 17.47 59.93 30.96
N LYS A 38 17.47 60.84 29.97
CA LYS A 38 17.31 62.29 30.15
C LYS A 38 15.88 62.78 29.90
N GLY A 39 14.92 61.88 29.66
CA GLY A 39 13.52 62.20 29.37
C GLY A 39 13.27 62.74 27.95
N VAL A 40 14.26 62.64 27.05
CA VAL A 40 14.16 63.09 25.67
C VAL A 40 13.56 61.97 24.82
N THR A 41 12.65 62.32 23.90
CA THR A 41 12.10 61.35 22.95
C THR A 41 13.16 60.98 21.92
N VAL A 42 13.43 59.69 21.83
CA VAL A 42 14.26 59.06 20.81
C VAL A 42 13.39 58.17 19.93
N VAL A 43 13.78 58.06 18.66
CA VAL A 43 13.14 57.20 17.67
C VAL A 43 14.01 55.96 17.52
N LYS A 44 13.41 54.78 17.68
CA LYS A 44 14.06 53.47 17.52
C LYS A 44 14.26 53.15 16.06
N ARG A 45 15.13 52.18 15.76
CA ARG A 45 15.40 51.67 14.40
C ARG A 45 14.14 51.50 13.53
N SER A 46 13.09 50.86 14.04
CA SER A 46 11.83 50.66 13.30
C SER A 46 11.15 51.98 12.90
N GLY A 47 11.17 52.98 13.78
CA GLY A 47 10.70 54.33 13.48
C GLY A 47 11.62 55.09 12.52
N LEU A 48 12.94 54.90 12.62
CA LEU A 48 13.90 55.50 11.70
C LEU A 48 13.67 55.01 10.26
N ILE A 49 13.45 53.71 10.04
CA ILE A 49 13.13 53.13 8.72
C ILE A 49 11.90 53.81 8.12
N LYS A 50 10.85 54.01 8.92
CA LYS A 50 9.62 54.69 8.47
C LYS A 50 9.89 56.14 8.10
N LEU A 51 10.77 56.84 8.82
CA LEU A 51 11.18 58.20 8.49
C LEU A 51 12.04 58.25 7.22
N GLU A 52 12.97 57.31 7.02
CA GLU A 52 13.73 57.18 5.77
C GLU A 52 12.80 56.97 4.57
N GLU A 53 11.76 56.15 4.73
CA GLU A 53 10.75 55.94 3.70
C GLU A 53 9.98 57.23 3.37
N ILE A 54 9.63 58.06 4.37
CA ILE A 54 8.91 59.32 4.17
C ILE A 54 9.80 60.37 3.49
N TYR A 55 11.05 60.49 3.94
CA TYR A 55 11.96 61.54 3.48
C TYR A 55 12.83 61.13 2.29
N LYS A 56 12.78 59.84 1.89
CA LYS A 56 13.59 59.24 0.82
C LYS A 56 15.08 59.54 0.98
N LYS A 57 15.54 59.58 2.24
CA LYS A 57 16.91 59.84 2.65
C LYS A 57 17.30 58.86 3.74
N THR A 58 18.50 58.28 3.61
CA THR A 58 19.11 57.45 4.63
C THR A 58 19.43 58.28 5.87
N ILE A 59 18.91 57.85 7.01
CA ILE A 59 19.15 58.41 8.34
C ILE A 59 20.22 57.58 9.06
N PHE A 60 20.25 56.27 8.82
CA PHE A 60 21.27 55.37 9.38
C PHE A 60 21.64 54.28 8.38
N GLU A 61 22.86 53.76 8.49
CA GLU A 61 23.30 52.58 7.73
C GLU A 61 23.40 51.42 8.71
N ASP A 62 22.77 50.30 8.35
CA ASP A 62 23.00 49.06 9.09
C ASP A 62 24.42 48.56 8.82
N GLU A 63 25.11 48.10 9.87
CA GLU A 63 26.35 47.37 9.68
C GLU A 63 26.09 46.18 8.75
N PRO A 64 26.88 45.99 7.69
CA PRO A 64 26.71 44.85 6.81
C PRO A 64 26.89 43.57 7.64
N ILE A 65 25.89 42.69 7.59
CA ILE A 65 26.05 41.32 8.11
C ILE A 65 27.23 40.72 7.36
N ASP A 66 28.20 40.20 8.11
CA ASP A 66 29.38 39.60 7.50
C ASP A 66 28.98 38.41 6.61
N GLU A 67 29.76 38.18 5.54
CA GLU A 67 29.45 37.13 4.58
C GLU A 67 29.54 35.73 5.20
N GLU A 68 30.31 35.55 6.28
CA GLU A 68 30.44 34.27 6.99
C GLU A 68 29.13 33.90 7.70
N THR A 69 28.45 34.87 8.31
CA THR A 69 27.16 34.73 8.97
C THR A 69 26.08 34.38 7.96
N LYS A 70 26.05 35.05 6.80
CA LYS A 70 25.12 34.72 5.70
C LYS A 70 25.36 33.31 5.18
N GLN A 71 26.63 32.92 4.99
CA GLN A 71 26.99 31.58 4.54
C GLN A 71 26.59 30.52 5.57
N ARG A 72 26.78 30.81 6.86
CA ARG A 72 26.41 29.90 7.94
C ARG A 72 24.90 29.68 8.02
N GLU A 73 24.10 30.74 7.96
CA GLU A 73 22.64 30.65 7.95
C GLU A 73 22.15 29.84 6.72
N LEU A 74 22.74 30.08 5.55
CA LEU A 74 22.40 29.32 4.34
C LEU A 74 22.76 27.83 4.49
N LEU A 75 23.93 27.52 5.05
CA LEU A 75 24.35 26.14 5.29
C LEU A 75 23.44 25.44 6.30
N GLU A 76 23.00 26.14 7.35
CA GLU A 76 22.07 25.60 8.35
C GLU A 76 20.74 25.21 7.70
N ILE A 77 20.15 26.10 6.91
CA ILE A 77 18.92 25.83 6.15
C ILE A 77 19.10 24.62 5.23
N LEU A 78 20.22 24.57 4.50
CA LEU A 78 20.52 23.45 3.59
C LEU A 78 20.67 22.12 4.35
N VAL A 79 21.32 22.12 5.50
CA VAL A 79 21.49 20.92 6.33
C VAL A 79 20.13 20.44 6.84
N ASP A 80 19.27 21.33 7.31
CA ASP A 80 17.92 20.99 7.79
C ASP A 80 17.03 20.43 6.68
N GLU A 81 17.10 21.02 5.49
CA GLU A 81 16.39 20.52 4.31
C GLU A 81 16.87 19.11 3.94
N LYS A 82 18.19 18.88 3.92
CA LYS A 82 18.76 17.56 3.63
C LYS A 82 18.41 16.53 4.72
N ASN A 83 18.44 16.91 5.98
CA ASN A 83 18.04 16.03 7.08
C ASN A 83 16.56 15.63 7.00
N SER A 84 15.70 16.56 6.61
CA SER A 84 14.28 16.30 6.39
C SER A 84 14.03 15.32 5.23
N GLU A 85 14.76 15.49 4.12
CA GLU A 85 14.67 14.56 3.00
C GLU A 85 15.22 13.17 3.35
N ILE A 86 16.32 13.09 4.10
CA ILE A 86 16.87 11.83 4.62
C ILE A 86 15.82 11.10 5.46
N ALA A 87 15.16 11.79 6.40
CA ALA A 87 14.12 11.20 7.23
C ALA A 87 12.94 10.66 6.41
N ARG A 88 12.52 11.42 5.38
CA ARG A 88 11.48 11.01 4.44
C ARG A 88 11.88 9.76 3.65
N LEU A 89 13.10 9.70 3.13
CA LEU A 89 13.61 8.56 2.38
C LEU A 89 13.71 7.30 3.26
N TYR A 90 14.18 7.44 4.50
CA TYR A 90 14.20 6.33 5.46
C TYR A 90 12.80 5.80 5.77
N ALA A 91 11.82 6.68 5.97
CA ALA A 91 10.44 6.27 6.20
C ALA A 91 9.85 5.51 5.00
N GLN A 92 10.14 5.96 3.77
CA GLN A 92 9.73 5.27 2.56
C GLN A 92 10.40 3.90 2.41
N LEU A 93 11.69 3.80 2.71
CA LEU A 93 12.41 2.53 2.65
C LEU A 93 11.81 1.51 3.63
N LYS A 94 11.58 1.93 4.87
CA LYS A 94 10.94 1.09 5.89
C LYS A 94 9.55 0.60 5.47
N ALA A 95 8.74 1.48 4.89
CA ALA A 95 7.42 1.11 4.39
C ALA A 95 7.50 0.11 3.22
N LYS A 96 8.47 0.26 2.32
CA LYS A 96 8.71 -0.69 1.24
C LYS A 96 9.18 -2.05 1.75
N ASP A 97 10.06 -2.08 2.74
CA ASP A 97 10.52 -3.33 3.36
C ASP A 97 9.36 -4.10 4.00
N GLU A 98 8.46 -3.39 4.69
CA GLU A 98 7.26 -4.01 5.27
C GLU A 98 6.30 -4.55 4.19
N GLN A 99 6.12 -3.81 3.09
CA GLN A 99 5.35 -4.29 1.93
C GLN A 99 5.95 -5.54 1.31
N LEU A 100 7.28 -5.59 1.14
CA LEU A 100 7.98 -6.75 0.60
C LEU A 100 7.81 -7.96 1.53
N SER A 101 7.95 -7.78 2.84
CA SER A 101 7.75 -8.84 3.83
C SER A 101 6.32 -9.40 3.80
N ASN A 102 5.32 -8.53 3.68
CA ASN A 102 3.93 -8.97 3.56
C ASN A 102 3.69 -9.76 2.26
N MET A 103 4.25 -9.30 1.15
CA MET A 103 4.11 -10.01 -0.13
C MET A 103 4.81 -11.37 -0.11
N ASP A 104 5.99 -11.47 0.52
CA ASP A 104 6.69 -12.75 0.70
C ASP A 104 5.86 -13.75 1.51
N ASN A 105 5.26 -13.29 2.62
CA ASN A 105 4.36 -14.13 3.41
C ASN A 105 3.14 -14.60 2.60
N GLN A 106 2.56 -13.73 1.77
CA GLN A 106 1.44 -14.11 0.90
C GLN A 106 1.85 -15.16 -0.14
N LEU A 107 3.04 -15.03 -0.74
CA LEU A 107 3.57 -16.02 -1.68
C LEU A 107 3.75 -17.37 -1.01
N ARG A 108 4.37 -17.40 0.18
CA ARG A 108 4.53 -18.64 0.96
C ARG A 108 3.19 -19.32 1.27
N VAL A 109 2.17 -18.55 1.64
CA VAL A 109 0.82 -19.10 1.88
C VAL A 109 0.23 -19.68 0.59
N LYS A 110 0.40 -19.00 -0.54
CA LYS A 110 -0.08 -19.48 -1.85
C LYS A 110 0.64 -20.75 -2.27
N ASP A 111 1.95 -20.84 -2.06
CA ASP A 111 2.73 -22.05 -2.39
C ASP A 111 2.23 -23.27 -1.60
N VAL A 112 1.96 -23.11 -0.30
CA VAL A 112 1.37 -24.17 0.52
C VAL A 112 -0.02 -24.58 -0.01
N GLN A 113 -0.84 -23.61 -0.41
CA GLN A 113 -2.16 -23.90 -0.99
C GLN A 113 -2.08 -24.63 -2.33
N ILE A 114 -1.10 -24.28 -3.17
CA ILE A 114 -0.85 -24.97 -4.44
C ILE A 114 -0.44 -26.42 -4.17
N ALA A 115 0.52 -26.65 -3.27
CA ALA A 115 0.96 -28.00 -2.92
C ALA A 115 -0.19 -28.87 -2.38
N GLU A 116 -1.09 -28.31 -1.56
CA GLU A 116 -2.26 -29.02 -1.07
C GLU A 116 -3.27 -29.34 -2.20
N LYS A 117 -3.49 -28.39 -3.12
CA LYS A 117 -4.35 -28.61 -4.29
C LYS A 117 -3.77 -29.67 -5.23
N ASP A 118 -2.47 -29.67 -5.47
CA ASP A 118 -1.79 -30.67 -6.30
C ASP A 118 -1.97 -32.07 -5.71
N LYS A 119 -1.80 -32.22 -4.39
CA LYS A 119 -2.07 -33.48 -3.69
C LYS A 119 -3.52 -33.95 -3.84
N GLN A 120 -4.48 -33.03 -3.75
CA GLN A 120 -5.90 -33.36 -3.95
C GLN A 120 -6.19 -33.79 -5.38
N ILE A 121 -5.58 -33.12 -6.36
CA ILE A 121 -5.69 -33.49 -7.79
C ILE A 121 -5.10 -34.88 -8.01
N ASP A 122 -3.93 -35.18 -7.48
CA ASP A 122 -3.29 -36.49 -7.59
C ASP A 122 -4.17 -37.60 -7.00
N GLN A 123 -4.73 -37.35 -5.80
CA GLN A 123 -5.67 -38.28 -5.17
C GLN A 123 -6.92 -38.50 -6.03
N GLN A 124 -7.49 -37.42 -6.58
CA GLN A 124 -8.67 -37.52 -7.44
C GLN A 124 -8.37 -38.27 -8.74
N GLN A 125 -7.20 -38.06 -9.34
CA GLN A 125 -6.76 -38.79 -10.53
C GLN A 125 -6.60 -40.28 -10.23
N GLN A 126 -5.99 -40.64 -9.10
CA GLN A 126 -5.86 -42.04 -8.69
C GLN A 126 -7.22 -42.70 -8.47
N LEU A 127 -8.11 -42.06 -7.71
CA LEU A 127 -9.46 -42.57 -7.46
C LEU A 127 -10.24 -42.74 -8.78
N THR A 128 -10.09 -41.80 -9.71
CA THR A 128 -10.74 -41.88 -11.03
C THR A 128 -10.19 -43.06 -11.84
N LEU A 129 -8.87 -43.26 -11.87
CA LEU A 129 -8.25 -44.40 -12.55
C LEU A 129 -8.70 -45.74 -11.95
N THR A 130 -8.77 -45.85 -10.63
CA THR A 130 -9.27 -47.06 -9.96
C THR A 130 -10.74 -47.31 -10.30
N ALA A 131 -11.60 -46.30 -10.19
CA ALA A 131 -13.02 -46.43 -10.53
C ALA A 131 -13.25 -46.81 -12.01
N MET A 132 -12.38 -46.34 -12.92
CA MET A 132 -12.43 -46.74 -14.33
C MET A 132 -12.05 -48.21 -14.53
N LYS A 133 -11.00 -48.70 -13.85
CA LYS A 133 -10.62 -50.12 -13.87
C LYS A 133 -11.71 -51.02 -13.31
N ASP A 134 -12.23 -50.69 -12.13
CA ASP A 134 -13.31 -51.46 -11.50
C ASP A 134 -14.54 -51.54 -12.42
N LYS A 135 -14.86 -50.44 -13.12
CA LYS A 135 -15.95 -50.41 -14.10
C LYS A 135 -15.69 -51.30 -15.31
N GLU A 136 -14.44 -51.40 -15.78
CA GLU A 136 -14.06 -52.29 -16.88
C GLU A 136 -14.14 -53.76 -16.45
N GLU A 137 -13.64 -54.08 -15.26
CA GLU A 137 -13.72 -55.43 -14.68
C GLU A 137 -15.18 -55.87 -14.49
N LEU A 138 -16.02 -55.05 -13.87
CA LEU A 138 -17.44 -55.35 -13.68
C LEU A 138 -18.20 -55.55 -15.00
N LYS A 139 -17.78 -54.86 -16.08
CA LYS A 139 -18.37 -55.08 -17.40
C LYS A 139 -18.00 -56.45 -17.96
N LEU A 140 -16.75 -56.88 -17.78
CA LEU A 140 -16.30 -58.20 -18.19
C LEU A 140 -17.03 -59.29 -17.42
N GLU A 141 -17.09 -59.18 -16.08
CA GLU A 141 -17.83 -60.12 -15.23
C GLU A 141 -19.32 -60.20 -15.59
N LEU A 142 -19.95 -59.06 -15.89
CA LEU A 142 -21.34 -59.00 -16.33
C LEU A 142 -21.55 -59.74 -17.68
N ASP A 143 -20.63 -59.57 -18.62
CA ASP A 143 -20.73 -60.20 -19.93
C ASP A 143 -20.43 -61.71 -19.85
N GLU A 144 -19.48 -62.14 -19.02
CA GLU A 144 -19.25 -63.56 -18.70
C GLU A 144 -20.49 -64.20 -18.04
N ALA A 145 -21.06 -63.55 -17.02
CA ALA A 145 -22.27 -64.04 -16.35
C ALA A 145 -23.47 -64.16 -17.30
N LYS A 146 -23.62 -63.24 -18.28
CA LYS A 146 -24.66 -63.37 -19.32
C LYS A 146 -24.44 -64.59 -20.20
N VAL A 147 -23.20 -64.87 -20.61
CA VAL A 147 -22.86 -66.05 -21.40
C VAL A 147 -23.20 -67.32 -20.62
N GLU A 148 -22.79 -67.42 -19.35
CA GLU A 148 -23.11 -68.56 -18.49
C GLU A 148 -24.62 -68.76 -18.33
N ILE A 149 -25.38 -67.67 -18.15
CA ILE A 149 -26.85 -67.71 -18.07
C ILE A 149 -27.46 -68.26 -19.37
N ASP A 150 -26.98 -67.82 -20.53
CA ASP A 150 -27.52 -68.26 -21.82
C ASP A 150 -27.16 -69.72 -22.12
N GLU A 151 -25.96 -70.16 -21.74
CA GLU A 151 -25.58 -71.58 -21.79
C GLU A 151 -26.46 -72.43 -20.86
N ALA A 152 -26.70 -71.98 -19.62
CA ALA A 152 -27.56 -72.67 -18.68
C ALA A 152 -29.00 -72.77 -19.20
N LYS A 153 -29.55 -71.69 -19.78
CA LYS A 153 -30.89 -71.71 -20.44
C LYS A 153 -30.93 -72.73 -21.57
N ALA A 154 -29.93 -72.74 -22.44
CA ALA A 154 -29.86 -73.69 -23.56
C ALA A 154 -29.76 -75.15 -23.07
N GLN A 155 -29.05 -75.42 -21.97
CA GLN A 155 -29.01 -76.74 -21.35
C GLN A 155 -30.37 -77.14 -20.75
N VAL A 156 -31.04 -76.22 -20.05
CA VAL A 156 -32.38 -76.45 -19.48
C VAL A 156 -33.40 -76.75 -20.59
N GLU A 157 -33.38 -76.00 -21.69
CA GLU A 157 -34.26 -76.22 -22.84
C GLU A 157 -34.02 -77.61 -23.47
N LYS A 158 -32.76 -78.01 -23.67
CA LYS A 158 -32.41 -79.36 -24.14
C LYS A 158 -32.92 -80.46 -23.21
N ILE A 159 -32.84 -80.25 -21.89
CA ILE A 159 -33.36 -81.21 -20.90
C ILE A 159 -34.89 -81.29 -20.98
N GLN A 160 -35.58 -80.16 -21.09
CA GLN A 160 -37.03 -80.12 -21.23
C GLN A 160 -37.49 -80.84 -22.51
N ILE A 161 -36.85 -80.59 -23.65
CA ILE A 161 -37.16 -81.28 -24.91
C ILE A 161 -36.99 -82.80 -24.76
N LYS A 162 -35.89 -83.26 -24.14
CA LYS A 162 -35.67 -84.69 -23.87
C LYS A 162 -36.71 -85.28 -22.93
N GLN A 163 -37.12 -84.55 -21.90
CA GLN A 163 -38.18 -84.99 -20.99
C GLN A 163 -39.54 -85.07 -21.69
N GLU A 164 -39.88 -84.10 -22.55
CA GLU A 164 -41.10 -84.15 -23.35
C GLU A 164 -41.10 -85.31 -24.35
N GLU A 165 -39.99 -85.56 -25.04
CA GLU A 165 -39.87 -86.68 -25.98
C GLU A 165 -39.96 -88.04 -25.28
N THR A 166 -39.33 -88.18 -24.12
CA THR A 166 -39.40 -89.42 -23.31
C THR A 166 -40.79 -89.61 -22.71
N ALA A 167 -41.45 -88.54 -22.25
CA ALA A 167 -42.84 -88.58 -21.81
C ALA A 167 -43.79 -88.96 -22.95
N LYS A 168 -43.63 -88.37 -24.14
CA LYS A 168 -44.41 -88.72 -25.35
C LYS A 168 -44.19 -90.19 -25.72
N LYS A 169 -42.94 -90.67 -25.83
CA LYS A 169 -42.65 -92.09 -26.12
C LYS A 169 -43.21 -93.05 -25.07
N SER A 170 -43.11 -92.71 -23.78
CA SER A 170 -43.69 -93.51 -22.69
C SER A 170 -45.22 -93.54 -22.73
N PHE A 171 -45.85 -92.41 -23.07
CA PHE A 171 -47.29 -92.28 -23.23
C PHE A 171 -47.80 -93.10 -24.44
N PHE A 172 -47.16 -92.98 -25.61
CA PHE A 172 -47.50 -93.78 -26.79
C PHE A 172 -47.26 -95.29 -26.56
N GLY A 173 -46.20 -95.67 -25.84
CA GLY A 173 -45.94 -97.06 -25.48
C GLY A 173 -46.98 -97.68 -24.55
N ARG A 174 -47.65 -96.88 -23.69
CA ARG A 174 -48.77 -97.34 -22.85
C ARG A 174 -50.12 -97.30 -23.57
N LEU A 175 -50.29 -96.39 -24.53
CA LEU A 175 -51.56 -96.21 -25.24
C LEU A 175 -51.74 -97.17 -26.43
N PHE A 176 -50.63 -97.64 -27.03
CA PHE A 176 -50.64 -98.51 -28.22
C PHE A 176 -49.86 -99.83 -28.03
N GLY A 177 -49.44 -100.15 -26.79
CA GLY A 177 -48.72 -101.38 -26.45
C GLY A 177 -49.62 -102.39 -25.74
N LYS A 178 -50.04 -103.42 -26.49
CA LYS A 178 -51.07 -104.46 -26.25
C LYS A 178 -52.49 -104.07 -26.64
#